data_AF-L0M9C0-F1
#
_entry.id   AF-L0M9C0-F1
#
_cell.length_a   1.000
_cell.length_b   1.000
_cell.length_c   1.000
_cell.angle_alpha   90.00
_cell.angle_beta   90.00
_cell.angle_gamma   90.00
#
_symmetry.space_group_name_H-M   'P 1'
#
loop_
_entity.id
_entity.type
_entity.pdbx_description
1 polymer ?
#
loop_
_entity_poly.entity_id
_entity_poly.type
_entity_poly.pdbx_seq_one_letter_code
_entity_poly.pdbx_strand_id
1 'polypeptide(L)'
;MAHSFSLGIRQIWEELSVMQSPGFYWINSDRQLDANLLCRQIIAAQSADSRAALICSGERPDALLNDLASPALHKLPLYTLPEKKAALLSLSDDLTRALKPRNRLLILLAHASLWQTFTRDEIHAWLRELGHWLRRRQCTLVVLSHGNGVNKLRGQLAAQHRVLDGLANLQWQQDSAQYLVNWWGTASGVNANQLLTLYAAQQGWQGEDDQKPVPSAARNDDHLYLAEQRVLEGAPPLSANWQLLANNAQLAQQGMLMLSATLVFALYHSEEIETLAQQIHSLRRQRGNGLKIVVREMRASLRYSDERLLLACGANLIVPHVAPLSRFLTMLEGIQGQRFSRHVPANIDVLLSGLRPLQLKGYLRPDDFTAAVHSLMDNTLLPEDGKGVMVALRPAPGLRAEQAMTLCQLRRFGDVMTVAQGRLLLFLSTCRINDLDTALRHILRLPVEEAFSNRVVWYQDVDINSEIKRMAQGIAAPARQEMPIVAGAAAKSADAAPPERRRPVAITLSAAQEKPA
;
A
#
# COMPACT_ATOMS: atom_id res chain seq x y z
N MET A 1 -35.26 10.07 24.93
CA MET A 1 -33.83 9.76 24.77
C MET A 1 -33.58 9.57 23.29
N ALA A 2 -32.55 10.18 22.70
CA ALA A 2 -32.22 9.97 21.30
C ALA A 2 -31.93 8.47 21.08
N HIS A 3 -32.60 7.85 20.11
CA HIS A 3 -32.28 6.48 19.74
C HIS A 3 -30.90 6.45 19.11
N SER A 4 -30.04 5.55 19.58
CA SER A 4 -28.70 5.37 19.04
C SER A 4 -28.43 3.89 18.76
N PHE A 5 -27.48 3.64 17.86
CA PHE A 5 -27.03 2.30 17.47
C PHE A 5 -25.54 2.19 17.74
N SER A 6 -25.08 1.07 18.29
CA SER A 6 -23.65 0.86 18.55
C SER A 6 -22.91 0.37 17.30
N LEU A 7 -21.66 0.81 17.11
CA LEU A 7 -20.72 0.17 16.18
C LEU A 7 -20.17 -1.16 16.73
N GLY A 8 -20.26 -1.37 18.04
CA GLY A 8 -19.73 -2.53 18.74
C GLY A 8 -18.22 -2.53 18.97
N ILE A 9 -17.48 -1.50 18.51
CA ILE A 9 -16.04 -1.36 18.75
C ILE A 9 -15.79 -1.07 20.23
N ARG A 10 -14.93 -1.89 20.85
CA ARG A 10 -14.65 -1.84 22.30
C ARG A 10 -13.39 -1.06 22.58
N GLN A 11 -13.19 -0.67 23.84
CA GLN A 11 -11.95 0.01 24.30
C GLN A 11 -11.63 1.25 23.46
N ILE A 12 -12.68 1.93 22.97
CA ILE A 12 -12.61 3.24 22.35
C ILE A 12 -13.59 4.15 23.08
N TRP A 13 -13.43 5.46 22.88
CA TRP A 13 -14.27 6.46 23.51
C TRP A 13 -15.71 6.28 23.05
N GLU A 14 -16.68 6.37 23.97
CA GLU A 14 -18.09 6.05 23.71
C GLU A 14 -18.67 6.90 22.56
N GLU A 15 -18.22 8.14 22.42
CA GLU A 15 -18.66 9.05 21.37
C GLU A 15 -18.23 8.61 19.96
N LEU A 16 -17.20 7.76 19.85
CA LEU A 16 -16.71 7.20 18.59
C LEU A 16 -17.29 5.81 18.30
N SER A 17 -18.00 5.21 19.26
CA SER A 17 -18.59 3.87 19.13
C SER A 17 -20.10 3.88 18.90
N VAL A 18 -20.72 5.06 18.80
CA VAL A 18 -22.18 5.22 18.74
C VAL A 18 -22.62 6.02 17.50
N MET A 19 -23.66 5.54 16.82
CA MET A 19 -24.36 6.21 15.72
C MET A 19 -25.70 6.77 16.21
N GLN A 20 -25.97 8.05 15.95
CA GLN A 20 -27.25 8.66 16.30
C GLN A 20 -28.34 8.33 15.28
N SER A 21 -29.59 8.35 15.74
CA SER A 21 -30.76 8.14 14.89
C SER A 21 -31.68 9.36 14.83
N PRO A 22 -32.12 9.77 13.63
CA PRO A 22 -31.66 9.32 12.30
C PRO A 22 -30.22 9.76 12.01
N GLY A 23 -29.50 9.02 11.15
CA GLY A 23 -28.13 9.38 10.79
C GLY A 23 -27.59 8.68 9.55
N PHE A 24 -26.53 9.23 8.97
CA PHE A 24 -25.87 8.71 7.78
C PHE A 24 -24.36 8.65 7.99
N TYR A 25 -23.85 7.43 8.21
CA TYR A 25 -22.46 7.15 8.54
C TYR A 25 -21.78 6.35 7.42
N TRP A 26 -20.47 6.56 7.27
CA TRP A 26 -19.65 5.87 6.27
C TRP A 26 -18.35 5.38 6.87
N ILE A 27 -18.00 4.11 6.64
CA ILE A 27 -16.72 3.53 7.05
C ILE A 27 -16.10 2.85 5.84
N ASN A 28 -14.94 3.36 5.42
CA ASN A 28 -14.13 2.72 4.40
C ASN A 28 -13.20 1.67 5.03
N SER A 29 -12.95 0.56 4.35
CA SER A 29 -11.99 -0.45 4.78
C SER A 29 -11.16 -0.98 3.62
N ASP A 30 -9.85 -1.12 3.81
CA ASP A 30 -8.97 -1.57 2.72
C ASP A 30 -9.28 -3.04 2.32
N ARG A 31 -9.63 -3.89 3.29
CA ARG A 31 -9.90 -5.32 3.07
C ARG A 31 -11.37 -5.66 3.30
N GLN A 32 -11.88 -6.57 2.47
CA GLN A 32 -13.24 -7.10 2.65
C GLN A 32 -13.42 -7.84 3.97
N LEU A 33 -12.41 -8.60 4.42
CA LEU A 33 -12.45 -9.34 5.68
C LEU A 33 -12.70 -8.40 6.88
N ASP A 34 -12.07 -7.24 6.89
CA ASP A 34 -12.15 -6.26 7.97
C ASP A 34 -13.52 -5.55 7.99
N ALA A 35 -14.05 -5.21 6.81
CA ALA A 35 -15.42 -4.71 6.65
C ALA A 35 -16.46 -5.75 7.07
N ASN A 36 -16.25 -7.02 6.72
CA ASN A 36 -17.11 -8.13 7.12
C ASN A 36 -17.13 -8.31 8.64
N LEU A 37 -15.96 -8.27 9.28
CA LEU A 37 -15.82 -8.37 10.73
C LEU A 37 -16.53 -7.19 11.43
N LEU A 38 -16.33 -5.97 10.94
CA LEU A 38 -17.03 -4.79 11.46
C LEU A 38 -18.55 -4.87 11.24
N CYS A 39 -19.01 -5.36 10.08
CA CYS A 39 -20.42 -5.57 9.80
C CYS A 39 -21.06 -6.55 10.81
N ARG A 40 -20.39 -7.68 11.06
CA ARG A 40 -20.83 -8.69 12.03
C ARG A 40 -20.89 -8.09 13.44
N GLN A 41 -19.89 -7.30 13.79
CA GLN A 41 -19.79 -6.62 15.08
C GLN A 41 -20.91 -5.59 15.30
N ILE A 42 -21.23 -4.79 14.28
CA ILE A 42 -22.36 -3.85 14.33
C ILE A 42 -23.66 -4.62 14.57
N ILE A 43 -23.90 -5.73 13.87
CA ILE A 43 -25.11 -6.55 14.04
C ILE A 43 -25.18 -7.15 15.45
N ALA A 44 -24.08 -7.71 15.95
CA ALA A 44 -24.00 -8.35 17.26
C ALA A 44 -24.15 -7.35 18.43
N ALA A 45 -23.77 -6.09 18.24
CA ALA A 45 -23.85 -5.05 19.26
C ALA A 45 -25.27 -4.50 19.47
N GLN A 46 -26.25 -4.87 18.64
CA GLN A 46 -27.62 -4.38 18.76
C GLN A 46 -28.42 -5.19 19.78
N SER A 47 -29.34 -4.52 20.49
CA SER A 47 -30.27 -5.17 21.40
C SER A 47 -31.34 -5.99 20.66
N ALA A 48 -32.01 -6.91 21.37
CA ALA A 48 -33.04 -7.76 20.77
C ALA A 48 -34.22 -6.99 20.16
N ASP A 49 -34.58 -5.86 20.77
CA ASP A 49 -35.66 -4.98 20.32
C ASP A 49 -35.28 -4.06 19.14
N SER A 50 -33.98 -4.02 18.80
CA SER A 50 -33.50 -3.19 17.71
C SER A 50 -33.96 -3.71 16.36
N ARG A 51 -34.36 -2.80 15.48
CA ARG A 51 -34.69 -3.12 14.09
C ARG A 51 -33.46 -2.85 13.23
N ALA A 52 -32.91 -3.88 12.61
CA ALA A 52 -31.80 -3.77 11.66
C ALA A 52 -32.11 -4.46 10.34
N ALA A 53 -31.51 -4.05 9.23
CA ALA A 53 -31.53 -4.79 7.96
C ALA A 53 -30.15 -4.72 7.29
N LEU A 54 -29.75 -5.83 6.67
CA LEU A 54 -28.47 -5.97 5.99
C LEU A 54 -28.69 -6.01 4.47
N ILE A 55 -27.93 -5.19 3.76
CA ILE A 55 -27.89 -5.10 2.31
C ILE A 55 -26.45 -5.37 1.87
N CYS A 56 -26.21 -6.46 1.16
CA CYS A 56 -24.91 -6.77 0.57
C CYS A 56 -24.95 -6.52 -0.94
N SER A 57 -23.95 -5.84 -1.50
CA SER A 57 -23.81 -5.70 -2.94
C SER A 57 -23.05 -6.88 -3.53
N GLY A 58 -23.59 -7.53 -4.56
CA GLY A 58 -22.94 -8.63 -5.30
C GLY A 58 -22.90 -9.97 -4.58
N GLU A 59 -22.72 -9.98 -3.26
CA GLU A 59 -22.61 -11.19 -2.45
C GLU A 59 -23.91 -11.55 -1.73
N ARG A 60 -24.06 -12.84 -1.41
CA ARG A 60 -25.19 -13.33 -0.62
C ARG A 60 -24.93 -13.06 0.88
N PRO A 61 -25.83 -12.33 1.57
CA PRO A 61 -25.67 -12.02 2.98
C PRO A 61 -25.52 -13.26 3.89
N ASP A 62 -26.06 -14.41 3.50
CA ASP A 62 -26.00 -15.64 4.30
C ASP A 62 -24.57 -16.11 4.57
N ALA A 63 -23.68 -15.99 3.57
CA ALA A 63 -22.27 -16.34 3.73
C ALA A 63 -21.55 -15.46 4.77
N LEU A 64 -21.95 -14.18 4.86
CA LEU A 64 -21.41 -13.27 5.85
C LEU A 64 -21.85 -13.64 7.27
N LEU A 65 -23.06 -14.18 7.45
CA LEU A 65 -23.64 -14.44 8.77
C LEU A 65 -23.24 -15.78 9.37
N ASN A 66 -22.69 -16.71 8.58
CA ASN A 66 -22.30 -18.04 9.06
C ASN A 66 -21.32 -18.03 10.24
N ASP A 67 -20.43 -17.04 10.32
CA ASP A 67 -19.47 -16.92 11.43
C ASP A 67 -19.93 -15.92 12.52
N LEU A 68 -21.18 -15.46 12.48
CA LEU A 68 -21.69 -14.48 13.44
C LEU A 68 -22.17 -15.22 14.69
N ALA A 69 -21.54 -14.95 15.84
CA ALA A 69 -22.01 -15.48 17.13
C ALA A 69 -23.43 -14.99 17.42
N SER A 70 -24.36 -15.91 17.72
CA SER A 70 -25.82 -15.71 17.80
C SER A 70 -26.24 -14.26 18.11
N PRO A 71 -26.73 -13.50 17.13
CA PRO A 71 -27.09 -12.11 17.35
C PRO A 71 -28.27 -12.03 18.31
N ALA A 72 -28.30 -11.00 19.18
CA ALA A 72 -29.42 -10.79 20.08
C ALA A 72 -30.73 -10.40 19.33
N LEU A 73 -30.62 -9.99 18.07
CA LEU A 73 -31.72 -9.52 17.23
C LEU A 73 -32.77 -10.61 16.93
N HIS A 74 -34.05 -10.28 17.13
CA HIS A 74 -35.17 -11.18 16.79
C HIS A 74 -35.36 -11.41 15.28
N LYS A 75 -35.11 -10.38 14.46
CA LYS A 75 -35.28 -10.47 12.99
C LYS A 75 -34.33 -9.54 12.26
N LEU A 76 -33.57 -10.11 11.33
CA LEU A 76 -32.66 -9.39 10.43
C LEU A 76 -33.04 -9.67 8.97
N PRO A 77 -33.82 -8.79 8.29
CA PRO A 77 -34.06 -8.91 6.86
C PRO A 77 -32.76 -8.75 6.07
N LEU A 78 -32.55 -9.65 5.11
CA LEU A 78 -31.37 -9.74 4.26
C LEU A 78 -31.74 -9.40 2.82
N TYR A 79 -30.96 -8.54 2.19
CA TYR A 79 -31.16 -8.14 0.80
C TYR A 79 -29.83 -8.19 0.04
N THR A 80 -29.90 -8.55 -1.23
CA THR A 80 -28.78 -8.46 -2.16
C THR A 80 -29.04 -7.34 -3.17
N LEU A 81 -28.09 -6.41 -3.28
CA LEU A 81 -28.10 -5.35 -4.27
C LEU A 81 -27.23 -5.77 -5.48
N PRO A 82 -27.69 -5.61 -6.73
CA PRO A 82 -26.84 -5.81 -7.90
C PRO A 82 -25.66 -4.82 -7.91
N GLU A 83 -24.48 -5.26 -8.35
CA GLU A 83 -23.28 -4.42 -8.46
C GLU A 83 -23.33 -3.43 -9.64
N LYS A 84 -24.32 -2.54 -9.63
CA LYS A 84 -24.56 -1.57 -10.70
C LYS A 84 -24.84 -0.19 -10.12
N LYS A 85 -24.28 0.85 -10.76
CA LYS A 85 -24.56 2.27 -10.42
C LYS A 85 -26.07 2.56 -10.35
N ALA A 86 -26.85 2.04 -11.30
CA ALA A 86 -28.30 2.21 -11.33
C ALA A 86 -29.00 1.64 -10.07
N ALA A 87 -28.52 0.51 -9.54
CA ALA A 87 -29.09 -0.09 -8.33
C ALA A 87 -28.85 0.78 -7.09
N LEU A 88 -27.69 1.43 -6.99
CA LEU A 88 -27.42 2.40 -5.92
C LEU A 88 -28.31 3.64 -6.02
N LEU A 89 -28.53 4.15 -7.24
CA LEU A 89 -29.39 5.32 -7.46
C LEU A 89 -30.86 5.03 -7.07
N SER A 90 -31.32 3.79 -7.25
CA SER A 90 -32.69 3.36 -6.90
C SER A 90 -32.84 2.79 -5.47
N LEU A 91 -31.78 2.80 -4.67
CA LEU A 91 -31.74 2.14 -3.36
C LEU A 91 -32.87 2.59 -2.40
N SER A 92 -33.15 3.89 -2.32
CA SER A 92 -34.17 4.45 -1.43
C SER A 92 -35.59 4.00 -1.82
N ASP A 93 -35.87 3.90 -3.11
CA ASP A 93 -37.15 3.45 -3.65
C ASP A 93 -37.34 1.95 -3.44
N ASP A 94 -36.31 1.15 -3.72
CA ASP A 94 -36.34 -0.30 -3.55
C ASP A 94 -36.53 -0.68 -2.08
N LEU A 95 -35.79 -0.05 -1.16
CA LEU A 95 -35.98 -0.25 0.28
C LEU A 95 -37.36 0.22 0.75
N THR A 96 -37.89 1.32 0.18
CA THR A 96 -39.24 1.78 0.49
C THR A 96 -40.29 0.74 0.09
N ARG A 97 -40.13 0.08 -1.06
CA ARG A 97 -41.07 -0.95 -1.55
C ARG A 97 -40.95 -2.26 -0.78
N ALA A 98 -39.72 -2.74 -0.58
CA ALA A 98 -39.45 -4.06 -0.02
C ALA A 98 -39.56 -4.11 1.51
N LEU A 99 -39.08 -3.08 2.21
CA LEU A 99 -38.94 -3.09 3.67
C LEU A 99 -39.85 -2.08 4.38
N LYS A 100 -40.26 -1.00 3.71
CA LYS A 100 -41.00 0.14 4.29
C LYS A 100 -40.38 0.59 5.64
N PRO A 101 -39.08 0.93 5.67
CA PRO A 101 -38.34 1.09 6.92
C PRO A 101 -38.83 2.30 7.73
N ARG A 102 -38.91 2.12 9.06
CA ARG A 102 -39.15 3.17 10.07
C ARG A 102 -38.38 2.81 11.34
N ASN A 103 -37.68 3.78 11.94
CA ASN A 103 -36.89 3.60 13.18
C ASN A 103 -35.99 2.37 13.12
N ARG A 104 -35.17 2.28 12.06
CA ARG A 104 -34.39 1.09 11.72
C ARG A 104 -32.95 1.46 11.34
N LEU A 105 -32.01 0.61 11.76
CA LEU A 105 -30.63 0.59 11.25
C LEU A 105 -30.57 -0.15 9.91
N LEU A 106 -30.01 0.50 8.90
CA LEU A 106 -29.70 -0.07 7.60
C LEU A 106 -28.19 -0.21 7.50
N ILE A 107 -27.71 -1.39 7.12
CA ILE A 107 -26.30 -1.68 6.92
C ILE A 107 -26.11 -2.00 5.44
N LEU A 108 -25.36 -1.17 4.73
CA LEU A 108 -24.99 -1.42 3.33
C LEU A 108 -23.52 -1.83 3.27
N LEU A 109 -23.26 -3.09 2.93
CA LEU A 109 -21.92 -3.60 2.68
C LEU A 109 -21.70 -3.69 1.16
N ALA A 110 -20.68 -3.01 0.65
CA ALA A 110 -20.50 -2.85 -0.78
C ALA A 110 -19.04 -2.62 -1.19
N HIS A 111 -18.64 -3.12 -2.35
CA HIS A 111 -17.29 -2.88 -2.88
C HIS A 111 -17.12 -1.42 -3.34
N ALA A 112 -15.98 -0.80 -3.04
CA ALA A 112 -15.71 0.62 -3.34
C ALA A 112 -15.76 0.97 -4.84
N SER A 113 -15.57 -0.04 -5.71
CA SER A 113 -15.69 0.09 -7.17
C SER A 113 -17.05 0.64 -7.64
N LEU A 114 -18.12 0.43 -6.88
CA LEU A 114 -19.45 0.89 -7.27
C LEU A 114 -19.54 2.42 -7.39
N TRP A 115 -18.77 3.13 -6.57
CA TRP A 115 -18.72 4.59 -6.58
C TRP A 115 -17.63 5.16 -7.50
N GLN A 116 -16.76 4.33 -8.07
CA GLN A 116 -15.69 4.82 -8.95
C GLN A 116 -16.22 5.49 -10.23
N THR A 117 -17.42 5.11 -10.67
CA THR A 117 -18.12 5.66 -11.85
C THR A 117 -18.95 6.91 -11.53
N PHE A 118 -19.00 7.33 -10.27
CA PHE A 118 -19.66 8.57 -9.88
C PHE A 118 -18.72 9.75 -10.05
N THR A 119 -19.25 10.82 -10.65
CA THR A 119 -18.65 12.15 -10.56
C THR A 119 -18.84 12.73 -9.16
N ARG A 120 -18.09 13.79 -8.82
CA ARG A 120 -18.21 14.47 -7.51
C ARG A 120 -19.62 15.04 -7.27
N ASP A 121 -20.27 15.52 -8.33
CA ASP A 121 -21.61 16.11 -8.22
C ASP A 121 -22.68 15.04 -8.09
N GLU A 122 -22.55 13.93 -8.83
CA GLU A 122 -23.47 12.79 -8.72
C GLU A 122 -23.44 12.16 -7.33
N ILE A 123 -22.24 11.95 -6.75
CA ILE A 123 -22.15 11.37 -5.39
C ILE A 123 -22.71 12.34 -4.35
N HIS A 124 -22.45 13.65 -4.48
CA HIS A 124 -23.02 14.66 -3.59
C HIS A 124 -24.55 14.68 -3.66
N ALA A 125 -25.12 14.68 -4.87
CA ALA A 125 -26.57 14.67 -5.08
C ALA A 125 -27.21 13.41 -4.48
N TRP A 126 -26.64 12.24 -4.76
CA TRP A 126 -27.11 10.97 -4.23
C TRP A 126 -27.06 10.92 -2.71
N LEU A 127 -25.94 11.32 -2.09
CA LEU A 127 -25.81 11.39 -0.63
C LEU A 127 -26.87 12.32 -0.02
N ARG A 128 -27.09 13.48 -0.65
CA ARG A 128 -28.07 14.47 -0.18
C ARG A 128 -29.48 13.91 -0.23
N GLU A 129 -29.89 13.30 -1.34
CA GLU A 129 -31.21 12.69 -1.49
C GLU A 129 -31.44 11.56 -0.49
N LEU A 130 -30.46 10.67 -0.33
CA LEU A 130 -30.53 9.55 0.60
C LEU A 130 -30.59 10.05 2.05
N GLY A 131 -29.79 11.05 2.42
CA GLY A 131 -29.83 11.68 3.75
C GLY A 131 -31.18 12.31 4.09
N HIS A 132 -31.82 12.98 3.13
CA HIS A 132 -33.19 13.48 3.31
C HIS A 132 -34.20 12.35 3.51
N TRP A 133 -34.09 11.27 2.73
CA TRP A 133 -34.95 10.10 2.86
C TRP A 133 -34.79 9.42 4.23
N LEU A 134 -33.56 9.24 4.71
CA LEU A 134 -33.25 8.66 6.03
C LEU A 134 -33.89 9.47 7.16
N ARG A 135 -33.76 10.80 7.14
CA ARG A 135 -34.39 11.70 8.13
C ARG A 135 -35.92 11.60 8.12
N ARG A 136 -36.54 11.55 6.94
CA ARG A 136 -38.01 11.38 6.82
C ARG A 136 -38.49 10.03 7.36
N ARG A 137 -37.69 8.98 7.24
CA ARG A 137 -38.02 7.62 7.73
C ARG A 137 -37.57 7.38 9.17
N GLN A 138 -36.85 8.32 9.79
CA GLN A 138 -36.20 8.15 11.09
C GLN A 138 -35.28 6.92 11.09
N CYS A 139 -34.52 6.73 10.02
CA CYS A 139 -33.60 5.61 9.85
C CYS A 139 -32.15 6.06 9.96
N THR A 140 -31.30 5.13 10.39
CA THR A 140 -29.84 5.30 10.38
C THR A 140 -29.26 4.38 9.33
N LEU A 141 -28.41 4.88 8.44
CA LEU A 141 -27.67 4.09 7.46
C LEU A 141 -26.19 4.15 7.80
N VAL A 142 -25.55 2.98 7.86
CA VAL A 142 -24.09 2.85 7.82
C VAL A 142 -23.69 2.17 6.52
N VAL A 143 -22.81 2.82 5.76
CA VAL A 143 -22.21 2.24 4.56
C VAL A 143 -20.82 1.76 4.90
N LEU A 144 -20.60 0.46 4.71
CA LEU A 144 -19.31 -0.21 4.85
C LEU A 144 -18.78 -0.48 3.44
N SER A 145 -17.84 0.34 3.00
CA SER A 145 -17.24 0.16 1.68
C SER A 145 -15.87 -0.47 1.77
N HIS A 146 -15.58 -1.45 0.92
CA HIS A 146 -14.30 -2.18 0.98
C HIS A 146 -13.59 -2.36 -0.37
N GLY A 147 -12.31 -2.69 -0.30
CA GLY A 147 -11.49 -3.11 -1.45
C GLY A 147 -10.90 -1.95 -2.25
N ASN A 148 -10.40 -2.28 -3.44
CA ASN A 148 -9.57 -1.35 -4.22
C ASN A 148 -10.36 -0.12 -4.67
N GLY A 149 -9.77 1.08 -4.48
CA GLY A 149 -10.39 2.37 -4.79
C GLY A 149 -11.01 3.10 -3.59
N VAL A 150 -10.88 2.56 -2.38
CA VAL A 150 -11.23 3.25 -1.13
C VAL A 150 -10.53 4.62 -1.03
N ASN A 151 -9.27 4.76 -1.44
CA ASN A 151 -8.59 6.05 -1.33
C ASN A 151 -9.14 7.12 -2.28
N LYS A 152 -9.55 6.74 -3.49
CA LYS A 152 -10.26 7.65 -4.41
C LYS A 152 -11.61 8.07 -3.81
N LEU A 153 -12.35 7.12 -3.25
CA LEU A 153 -13.62 7.36 -2.58
C LEU A 153 -13.47 8.26 -1.36
N ARG A 154 -12.45 8.03 -0.53
CA ARG A 154 -12.10 8.87 0.63
C ARG A 154 -11.90 10.33 0.23
N GLY A 155 -11.19 10.59 -0.88
CA GLY A 155 -11.03 11.93 -1.43
C GLY A 155 -12.34 12.58 -1.89
N GLN A 156 -13.26 11.81 -2.47
CA GLN A 156 -14.58 12.31 -2.87
C GLN A 156 -15.49 12.60 -1.66
N LEU A 157 -15.45 11.75 -0.64
CA LEU A 157 -16.27 11.85 0.56
C LEU A 157 -15.79 12.93 1.54
N ALA A 158 -14.50 13.30 1.52
CA ALA A 158 -13.94 14.31 2.42
C ALA A 158 -14.68 15.67 2.39
N ALA A 159 -15.29 16.03 1.25
CA ALA A 159 -16.07 17.27 1.11
C ALA A 159 -17.52 17.18 1.65
N GLN A 160 -17.96 16.00 2.09
CA GLN A 160 -19.37 15.69 2.35
C GLN A 160 -19.78 15.80 3.84
N HIS A 161 -19.00 16.52 4.66
CA HIS A 161 -19.25 16.69 6.10
C HIS A 161 -20.61 17.30 6.46
N ARG A 162 -21.27 18.01 5.53
CA ARG A 162 -22.61 18.58 5.75
C ARG A 162 -23.75 17.59 5.52
N VAL A 163 -23.47 16.48 4.85
CA VAL A 163 -24.46 15.48 4.44
C VAL A 163 -24.30 14.18 5.23
N LEU A 164 -23.05 13.76 5.46
CA LEU A 164 -22.71 12.61 6.29
C LEU A 164 -22.50 13.02 7.74
N ASP A 165 -23.16 12.32 8.65
CA ASP A 165 -23.01 12.51 10.08
C ASP A 165 -21.69 11.91 10.60
N GLY A 166 -21.08 10.96 9.89
CA GLY A 166 -19.74 10.48 10.20
C GLY A 166 -19.01 9.82 9.04
N LEU A 167 -17.69 10.00 9.00
CA LEU A 167 -16.77 9.35 8.07
C LEU A 167 -15.55 8.81 8.83
N ALA A 168 -15.30 7.51 8.68
CA ALA A 168 -14.11 6.85 9.19
C ALA A 168 -13.44 5.96 8.14
N ASN A 169 -12.17 5.64 8.35
CA ASN A 169 -11.38 4.75 7.53
C ASN A 169 -10.69 3.72 8.42
N LEU A 170 -10.78 2.45 8.03
CA LEU A 170 -10.17 1.32 8.70
C LEU A 170 -9.08 0.74 7.80
N GLN A 171 -7.83 0.99 8.16
CA GLN A 171 -6.66 0.61 7.36
C GLN A 171 -5.91 -0.53 8.04
N TRP A 172 -5.80 -1.68 7.37
CA TRP A 172 -5.13 -2.84 7.94
C TRP A 172 -3.61 -2.66 7.98
N GLN A 173 -3.03 -2.93 9.15
CA GLN A 173 -1.61 -2.91 9.44
C GLN A 173 -1.17 -4.26 10.02
N GLN A 174 -1.36 -5.31 9.22
CA GLN A 174 -0.84 -6.67 9.42
C GLN A 174 -1.36 -7.47 10.62
N ASP A 175 -1.26 -6.94 11.83
CA ASP A 175 -1.74 -7.52 13.10
C ASP A 175 -2.61 -6.54 13.89
N SER A 176 -2.75 -5.30 13.40
CA SER A 176 -3.66 -4.29 13.90
C SER A 176 -4.33 -3.55 12.74
N ALA A 177 -5.30 -2.68 13.03
CA ALA A 177 -5.88 -1.76 12.06
C ALA A 177 -5.86 -0.33 12.59
N GLN A 178 -5.52 0.63 11.74
CA GLN A 178 -5.70 2.04 12.05
C GLN A 178 -7.14 2.46 11.75
N TYR A 179 -7.84 2.90 12.79
CA TYR A 179 -9.16 3.50 12.69
C TYR A 179 -9.02 5.02 12.74
N LEU A 180 -9.07 5.63 11.56
CA LEU A 180 -9.01 7.07 11.38
C LEU A 180 -10.42 7.62 11.25
N VAL A 181 -10.86 8.36 12.26
CA VAL A 181 -12.12 9.09 12.26
C VAL A 181 -11.87 10.50 11.72
N ASN A 182 -12.39 10.78 10.52
CA ASN A 182 -12.31 12.12 9.94
C ASN A 182 -13.26 13.05 10.69
N TRP A 183 -14.52 12.66 10.81
CA TRP A 183 -15.51 13.27 11.70
C TRP A 183 -16.55 12.24 12.11
N TRP A 184 -17.12 12.42 13.29
CA TRP A 184 -18.17 11.58 13.82
C TRP A 184 -19.10 12.41 14.69
N GLY A 185 -20.34 12.57 14.23
CA GLY A 185 -21.38 13.32 14.89
C GLY A 185 -22.18 12.44 15.85
N THR A 186 -22.30 12.92 17.09
CA THR A 186 -23.16 12.37 18.13
C THR A 186 -24.12 13.45 18.65
N ALA A 187 -24.96 13.10 19.62
CA ALA A 187 -25.79 14.08 20.32
C ALA A 187 -24.96 15.02 21.21
N SER A 188 -23.74 14.62 21.63
CA SER A 188 -22.85 15.41 22.48
C SER A 188 -21.96 16.38 21.69
N GLY A 189 -21.71 16.12 20.40
CA GLY A 189 -20.90 16.98 19.56
C GLY A 189 -20.36 16.28 18.32
N VAL A 190 -19.34 16.87 17.70
CA VAL A 190 -18.63 16.26 16.57
C VAL A 190 -17.19 16.01 16.97
N ASN A 191 -16.77 14.76 16.94
CA ASN A 191 -15.37 14.36 17.12
C ASN A 191 -14.69 14.27 15.77
N ALA A 192 -13.52 14.88 15.61
CA ALA A 192 -12.80 14.89 14.34
C ALA A 192 -11.30 14.61 14.52
N ASN A 193 -10.67 14.11 13.47
CA ASN A 193 -9.23 13.82 13.39
C ASN A 193 -8.69 12.92 14.52
N GLN A 194 -9.45 11.89 14.87
CA GLN A 194 -9.00 10.89 15.85
C GLN A 194 -8.36 9.70 15.12
N LEU A 195 -7.20 9.27 15.60
CA LEU A 195 -6.49 8.10 15.09
C LEU A 195 -6.32 7.09 16.22
N LEU A 196 -6.94 5.93 16.06
CA LEU A 196 -6.93 4.84 17.04
C LEU A 196 -6.34 3.58 16.43
N THR A 197 -5.59 2.82 17.21
CA THR A 197 -5.15 1.48 16.83
C THR A 197 -6.17 0.46 17.33
N LEU A 198 -6.70 -0.37 16.44
CA LEU A 198 -7.62 -1.45 16.74
C LEU A 198 -6.94 -2.82 16.56
N TYR A 199 -7.32 -3.79 17.35
CA TYR A 199 -6.91 -5.18 17.27
C TYR A 199 -8.13 -6.08 17.03
N ALA A 200 -7.95 -7.11 16.21
CA ALA A 200 -8.98 -8.12 16.01
C ALA A 200 -9.01 -9.08 17.22
N ALA A 201 -10.15 -9.14 17.91
CA ALA A 201 -10.41 -10.06 19.01
C ALA A 201 -11.56 -11.01 18.69
N GLN A 202 -11.81 -12.00 19.58
CA GLN A 202 -12.88 -13.00 19.39
C GLN A 202 -14.27 -12.39 19.17
N GLN A 203 -14.51 -11.19 19.69
CA GLN A 203 -15.81 -10.50 19.59
C GLN A 203 -15.75 -9.25 18.69
N GLY A 204 -14.77 -9.16 17.79
CA GLY A 204 -14.62 -8.08 16.83
C GLY A 204 -13.43 -7.16 17.11
N TRP A 205 -13.44 -5.95 16.53
CA TRP A 205 -12.44 -4.93 16.74
C TRP A 205 -12.47 -4.35 18.16
N GLN A 206 -11.31 -4.16 18.76
CA GLN A 206 -11.14 -3.46 20.04
C GLN A 206 -9.96 -2.49 19.98
N GLY A 207 -10.03 -1.35 20.67
CA GLY A 207 -8.93 -0.40 20.79
C GLY A 207 -7.73 -0.94 21.57
N GLU A 208 -6.63 -0.20 21.52
CA GLU A 208 -5.46 -0.45 22.37
C GLU A 208 -5.79 -0.14 23.83
N ASP A 209 -5.36 -1.00 24.74
CA ASP A 209 -5.49 -0.75 26.17
C ASP A 209 -4.50 0.37 26.57
N ASP A 210 -5.00 1.47 27.12
CA ASP A 210 -4.23 2.67 27.53
C ASP A 210 -3.17 2.36 28.63
N GLN A 211 -3.09 1.12 29.10
CA GLN A 211 -2.21 0.66 30.17
C GLN A 211 -0.78 0.30 29.76
N LYS A 212 -0.33 0.56 28.51
CA LYS A 212 1.10 0.40 28.20
C LYS A 212 1.91 1.49 28.91
N PRO A 213 2.83 1.13 29.83
CA PRO A 213 3.65 2.11 30.51
C PRO A 213 4.51 2.84 29.48
N VAL A 214 4.25 4.13 29.29
CA VAL A 214 5.20 5.03 28.64
C VAL A 214 6.48 4.97 29.46
N PRO A 215 7.65 4.60 28.88
CA PRO A 215 8.89 4.61 29.63
C PRO A 215 9.08 6.00 30.24
N SER A 216 9.26 6.04 31.56
CA SER A 216 9.46 7.28 32.30
C SER A 216 10.64 8.05 31.72
N ALA A 217 10.45 9.36 31.51
CA ALA A 217 11.39 10.28 30.88
C ALA A 217 12.71 10.52 31.67
N ALA A 218 13.11 9.60 32.54
CA ALA A 218 14.21 9.78 33.49
C ALA A 218 15.60 9.48 32.91
N ARG A 219 15.71 8.93 31.69
CA ARG A 219 16.98 8.74 30.97
C ARG A 219 16.86 9.30 29.56
N ASN A 220 17.39 10.50 29.33
CA ASN A 220 17.41 11.14 28.02
C ASN A 220 18.78 10.90 27.35
N ASP A 221 18.86 9.83 26.55
CA ASP A 221 20.01 9.46 25.74
C ASP A 221 19.89 9.90 24.27
N ASP A 222 18.99 10.85 23.97
CA ASP A 222 18.65 11.32 22.62
C ASP A 222 19.86 11.88 21.85
N HIS A 223 20.84 12.40 22.59
CA HIS A 223 22.08 12.98 22.07
C HIS A 223 23.13 11.94 21.67
N LEU A 224 22.98 10.66 22.05
CA LEU A 224 23.97 9.61 21.78
C LEU A 224 23.86 9.06 20.35
N TYR A 225 25.01 8.83 19.73
CA TYR A 225 25.16 8.19 18.43
C TYR A 225 25.95 6.90 18.61
N LEU A 226 25.27 5.76 18.51
CA LEU A 226 25.90 4.45 18.43
C LEU A 226 26.00 4.08 16.94
N ALA A 227 27.21 3.91 16.43
CA ALA A 227 27.41 3.60 15.02
C ALA A 227 28.36 2.42 14.85
N GLU A 228 28.13 1.65 13.81
CA GLU A 228 29.13 0.70 13.35
C GLU A 228 30.37 1.45 12.83
N GLN A 229 31.57 0.98 13.19
CA GLN A 229 32.83 1.71 13.00
C GLN A 229 33.07 2.18 11.56
N ARG A 230 32.70 1.38 10.56
CA ARG A 230 32.96 1.65 9.15
C ARG A 230 32.01 2.70 8.57
N VAL A 231 30.92 3.02 9.26
CA VAL A 231 29.99 4.10 8.89
C VAL A 231 30.70 5.45 8.80
N LEU A 232 31.81 5.68 9.50
CA LEU A 232 32.56 6.94 9.44
C LEU A 232 33.72 6.93 8.43
N GLU A 233 33.82 5.91 7.57
CA GLU A 233 34.85 5.83 6.50
C GLU A 233 36.30 5.96 7.03
N GLY A 234 36.53 5.51 8.27
CA GLY A 234 37.84 5.60 8.94
C GLY A 234 38.05 6.87 9.78
N ALA A 235 37.09 7.80 9.79
CA ALA A 235 37.16 8.95 10.68
C ALA A 235 36.94 8.54 12.15
N PRO A 236 37.60 9.22 13.11
CA PRO A 236 37.37 9.00 14.54
C PRO A 236 35.97 9.47 14.97
N PRO A 237 35.52 9.14 16.20
CA PRO A 237 34.29 9.69 16.76
C PRO A 237 34.23 11.22 16.63
N LEU A 238 33.14 11.75 16.05
CA LEU A 238 33.01 13.16 15.70
C LEU A 238 32.79 14.07 16.93
N SER A 239 32.35 13.49 18.05
CA SER A 239 32.22 14.16 19.35
C SER A 239 32.19 13.13 20.48
N ALA A 240 32.14 13.60 21.73
CA ALA A 240 31.99 12.74 22.92
C ALA A 240 30.70 11.90 22.93
N ASN A 241 29.72 12.28 22.12
CA ASN A 241 28.44 11.59 22.03
C ASN A 241 28.45 10.41 21.04
N TRP A 242 29.55 10.25 20.28
CA TRP A 242 29.71 9.16 19.32
C TRP A 242 30.43 7.97 19.95
N GLN A 243 29.79 6.81 19.86
CA GLN A 243 30.36 5.54 20.26
C GLN A 243 30.39 4.61 19.04
N LEU A 244 31.60 4.23 18.64
CA LEU A 244 31.83 3.31 17.51
C LEU A 244 31.91 1.88 18.01
N LEU A 245 31.19 0.99 17.33
CA LEU A 245 31.12 -0.44 17.65
C LEU A 245 31.66 -1.28 16.49
N ALA A 246 32.22 -2.45 16.79
CA ALA A 246 32.97 -3.22 15.81
C ALA A 246 32.08 -3.87 14.73
N ASN A 247 30.80 -4.10 15.03
CA ASN A 247 29.85 -4.69 14.08
C ASN A 247 28.38 -4.39 14.46
N ASN A 248 27.47 -4.68 13.52
CA ASN A 248 26.03 -4.50 13.67
C ASN A 248 25.42 -5.33 14.83
N ALA A 249 25.97 -6.51 15.15
CA ALA A 249 25.44 -7.33 16.23
C ALA A 249 25.69 -6.69 17.61
N GLN A 250 26.90 -6.15 17.83
CA GLN A 250 27.21 -5.37 19.02
C GLN A 250 26.38 -4.10 19.11
N LEU A 251 26.15 -3.43 17.96
CA LEU A 251 25.27 -2.26 17.88
C LEU A 251 23.83 -2.58 18.30
N ALA A 252 23.28 -3.70 17.81
CA ALA A 252 21.94 -4.13 18.21
C ALA A 252 21.86 -4.45 19.71
N GLN A 253 22.87 -5.14 20.26
CA GLN A 253 22.93 -5.46 21.69
C GLN A 253 23.00 -4.21 22.57
N GLN A 254 23.86 -3.23 22.22
CA GLN A 254 23.94 -1.97 22.95
C GLN A 254 22.66 -1.12 22.77
N GLY A 255 22.08 -1.13 21.57
CA GLY A 255 20.82 -0.45 21.27
C GLY A 255 19.65 -0.92 22.15
N MET A 256 19.64 -2.18 22.59
CA MET A 256 18.63 -2.71 23.51
C MET A 256 18.66 -2.07 24.91
N LEU A 257 19.76 -1.40 25.27
CA LEU A 257 19.89 -0.69 26.53
C LEU A 257 19.42 0.77 26.43
N MET A 258 19.25 1.29 25.20
CA MET A 258 18.96 2.70 24.91
C MET A 258 17.46 2.97 24.79
N LEU A 259 17.06 4.23 24.93
CA LEU A 259 15.65 4.68 24.86
C LEU A 259 15.37 5.53 23.62
N SER A 260 16.25 6.49 23.35
CA SER A 260 16.11 7.51 22.30
C SER A 260 17.39 7.77 21.49
N ALA A 261 18.46 7.01 21.72
CA ALA A 261 19.71 7.15 20.97
C ALA A 261 19.55 6.95 19.44
N THR A 262 20.50 7.48 18.68
CA THR A 262 20.65 7.23 17.24
C THR A 262 21.50 5.98 17.02
N LEU A 263 20.96 4.97 16.35
CA LEU A 263 21.65 3.73 15.99
C LEU A 263 21.95 3.73 14.50
N VAL A 264 23.22 3.59 14.10
CA VAL A 264 23.61 3.59 12.68
C VAL A 264 24.28 2.28 12.28
N PHE A 265 23.52 1.46 11.57
CA PHE A 265 23.96 0.19 11.00
C PHE A 265 24.67 0.39 9.66
N ALA A 266 25.66 -0.44 9.36
CA ALA A 266 26.32 -0.49 8.06
C ALA A 266 25.81 -1.69 7.25
N LEU A 267 25.51 -1.50 5.96
CA LEU A 267 25.10 -2.58 5.05
C LEU A 267 26.08 -2.69 3.88
N TYR A 268 26.70 -3.86 3.70
CA TYR A 268 27.68 -4.10 2.62
C TYR A 268 27.17 -5.07 1.57
N HIS A 269 26.48 -6.12 2.01
CA HIS A 269 26.10 -7.24 1.18
C HIS A 269 24.61 -7.55 1.33
N SER A 270 23.99 -8.03 0.25
CA SER A 270 22.57 -8.38 0.25
C SER A 270 22.22 -9.55 1.18
N GLU A 271 23.21 -10.38 1.54
CA GLU A 271 23.04 -11.50 2.47
C GLU A 271 22.80 -11.03 3.92
N GLU A 272 23.22 -9.81 4.26
CA GLU A 272 23.07 -9.25 5.61
C GLU A 272 21.67 -8.69 5.87
N ILE A 273 20.86 -8.51 4.81
CA ILE A 273 19.57 -7.81 4.86
C ILE A 273 18.59 -8.49 5.81
N GLU A 274 18.48 -9.82 5.77
CA GLU A 274 17.54 -10.56 6.62
C GLU A 274 17.92 -10.49 8.10
N THR A 275 19.21 -10.68 8.40
CA THR A 275 19.75 -10.52 9.76
C THR A 275 19.54 -9.10 10.28
N LEU A 276 19.76 -8.09 9.43
CA LEU A 276 19.58 -6.69 9.79
C LEU A 276 18.10 -6.35 10.02
N ALA A 277 17.20 -6.88 9.18
CA ALA A 277 15.76 -6.73 9.34
C ALA A 277 15.27 -7.27 10.70
N GLN A 278 15.78 -8.45 11.11
CA GLN A 278 15.49 -9.03 12.43
C GLN A 278 16.00 -8.16 13.58
N GLN A 279 17.22 -7.63 13.48
CA GLN A 279 17.79 -6.75 14.51
C GLN A 279 16.98 -5.46 14.67
N ILE A 280 16.63 -4.81 13.56
CA ILE A 280 15.85 -3.56 13.55
C ILE A 280 14.44 -3.79 14.10
N HIS A 281 13.78 -4.86 13.67
CA HIS A 281 12.46 -5.25 14.15
C HIS A 281 12.45 -5.49 15.65
N SER A 282 13.40 -6.27 16.15
CA SER A 282 13.54 -6.57 17.58
C SER A 282 13.76 -5.30 18.40
N LEU A 283 14.69 -4.43 17.97
CA LEU A 283 14.93 -3.13 18.60
C LEU A 283 13.65 -2.28 18.66
N ARG A 284 12.93 -2.16 17.54
CA ARG A 284 11.72 -1.33 17.47
C ARG A 284 10.61 -1.87 18.35
N ARG A 285 10.40 -3.19 18.39
CA ARG A 285 9.36 -3.83 19.21
C ARG A 285 9.67 -3.79 20.70
N GLN A 286 10.93 -3.94 21.10
CA GLN A 286 11.31 -3.99 22.51
C GLN A 286 11.57 -2.62 23.13
N ARG A 287 12.06 -1.65 22.34
CA ARG A 287 12.45 -0.31 22.84
C ARG A 287 11.48 0.81 22.45
N GLY A 288 10.57 0.54 21.53
CA GLY A 288 9.52 1.46 21.12
C GLY A 288 10.00 2.57 20.18
N ASN A 289 9.27 3.69 20.19
CA ASN A 289 9.31 4.68 19.12
C ASN A 289 10.37 5.78 19.29
N GLY A 290 11.13 5.77 20.40
CA GLY A 290 12.14 6.78 20.70
C GLY A 290 13.44 6.64 19.91
N LEU A 291 13.86 5.41 19.61
CA LEU A 291 15.12 5.15 18.90
C LEU A 291 15.08 5.67 17.46
N LYS A 292 16.16 6.32 17.02
CA LYS A 292 16.38 6.67 15.61
C LYS A 292 17.29 5.65 14.98
N ILE A 293 16.73 4.73 14.21
CA ILE A 293 17.44 3.62 13.58
C ILE A 293 17.74 3.98 12.13
N VAL A 294 19.02 3.97 11.77
CA VAL A 294 19.52 4.34 10.44
C VAL A 294 20.29 3.18 9.85
N VAL A 295 20.08 2.89 8.57
CA VAL A 295 20.88 1.93 7.81
C VAL A 295 21.65 2.70 6.74
N ARG A 296 22.99 2.67 6.82
CA ARG A 296 23.87 3.24 5.81
C ARG A 296 24.32 2.14 4.84
N GLU A 297 23.90 2.25 3.58
CA GLU A 297 24.39 1.40 2.51
C GLU A 297 25.83 1.81 2.15
N MET A 298 26.79 0.91 2.31
CA MET A 298 28.21 1.16 2.04
C MET A 298 28.63 0.73 0.62
N ARG A 299 27.85 -0.14 -0.02
CA ARG A 299 28.01 -0.61 -1.41
C ARG A 299 26.65 -0.84 -2.04
N ALA A 300 26.54 -0.64 -3.36
CA ALA A 300 25.32 -0.88 -4.14
C ALA A 300 24.82 -2.33 -4.02
N SER A 301 23.99 -2.58 -3.01
CA SER A 301 23.55 -3.91 -2.58
C SER A 301 22.06 -3.97 -2.25
N LEU A 302 21.46 -2.83 -1.93
CA LEU A 302 20.08 -2.74 -1.52
C LEU A 302 19.15 -2.61 -2.73
N ARG A 303 18.18 -3.53 -2.85
CA ARG A 303 17.10 -3.42 -3.83
C ARG A 303 15.93 -2.65 -3.23
N TYR A 304 15.04 -2.14 -4.09
CA TYR A 304 13.83 -1.45 -3.66
C TYR A 304 12.94 -2.27 -2.72
N SER A 305 12.80 -3.58 -2.95
CA SER A 305 12.06 -4.48 -2.02
C SER A 305 12.70 -4.53 -0.64
N ASP A 306 14.01 -4.56 -0.59
CA ASP A 306 14.79 -4.75 0.62
C ASP A 306 14.83 -3.45 1.44
N GLU A 307 14.94 -2.31 0.76
CA GLU A 307 14.79 -0.98 1.37
C GLU A 307 13.46 -0.88 2.12
N ARG A 308 12.38 -1.32 1.47
CA ARG A 308 11.05 -1.29 2.07
C ARG A 308 10.89 -2.25 3.23
N LEU A 309 11.49 -3.43 3.14
CA LEU A 309 11.52 -4.38 4.25
C LEU A 309 12.16 -3.73 5.48
N LEU A 310 13.34 -3.13 5.34
CA LEU A 310 14.04 -2.47 6.46
C LEU A 310 13.23 -1.30 7.05
N LEU A 311 12.57 -0.50 6.21
CA LEU A 311 11.67 0.57 6.66
C LEU A 311 10.44 0.02 7.41
N ALA A 312 9.85 -1.07 6.92
CA ALA A 312 8.71 -1.72 7.56
C ALA A 312 9.08 -2.43 8.87
N CYS A 313 10.32 -2.92 8.98
CA CYS A 313 10.87 -3.47 10.22
C CYS A 313 11.10 -2.40 11.30
N GLY A 314 11.24 -1.12 10.93
CA GLY A 314 11.36 -0.03 11.91
C GLY A 314 12.51 0.95 11.68
N ALA A 315 13.22 0.88 10.56
CA ALA A 315 14.24 1.88 10.23
C ALA A 315 13.59 3.25 9.98
N ASN A 316 14.19 4.31 10.54
CA ASN A 316 13.78 5.69 10.29
C ASN A 316 14.27 6.16 8.91
N LEU A 317 15.51 5.81 8.58
CA LEU A 317 16.21 6.33 7.41
C LEU A 317 17.11 5.26 6.81
N ILE A 318 17.15 5.21 5.48
CA ILE A 318 18.12 4.44 4.71
C ILE A 318 18.94 5.43 3.90
N VAL A 319 20.26 5.36 4.06
CA VAL A 319 21.20 6.25 3.40
C VAL A 319 21.85 5.48 2.25
N PRO A 320 21.66 5.88 0.98
CA PRO A 320 22.15 5.14 -0.17
C PRO A 320 23.67 5.28 -0.32
N HIS A 321 24.33 4.30 -0.95
CA HIS A 321 25.78 4.29 -1.11
C HIS A 321 26.34 5.47 -1.91
N VAL A 322 25.52 6.09 -2.77
CA VAL A 322 25.90 7.28 -3.54
C VAL A 322 26.02 8.53 -2.69
N ALA A 323 25.49 8.54 -1.45
CA ALA A 323 25.55 9.68 -0.57
C ALA A 323 26.93 9.79 0.12
N PRO A 324 27.67 10.90 -0.07
CA PRO A 324 28.96 11.10 0.60
C PRO A 324 28.80 11.30 2.10
N LEU A 325 29.89 11.13 2.86
CA LEU A 325 29.92 11.29 4.32
C LEU A 325 29.25 12.59 4.81
N SER A 326 29.53 13.72 4.15
CA SER A 326 28.93 15.02 4.50
C SER A 326 27.41 15.02 4.39
N ARG A 327 26.87 14.46 3.31
CA ARG A 327 25.41 14.33 3.12
C ARG A 327 24.79 13.38 4.13
N PHE A 328 25.47 12.28 4.43
CA PHE A 328 25.06 11.34 5.47
C PHE A 328 24.91 12.04 6.83
N LEU A 329 25.90 12.84 7.25
CA LEU A 329 25.83 13.59 8.52
C LEU A 329 24.67 14.60 8.54
N THR A 330 24.44 15.32 7.44
CA THR A 330 23.27 16.22 7.33
C THR A 330 21.95 15.45 7.44
N MET A 331 21.86 14.24 6.88
CA MET A 331 20.66 13.40 7.01
C MET A 331 20.47 12.90 8.45
N LEU A 332 21.55 12.60 9.18
CA LEU A 332 21.49 12.22 10.60
C LEU A 332 20.99 13.36 11.49
N GLU A 333 21.39 14.60 11.22
CA GLU A 333 20.90 15.77 11.94
C GLU A 333 19.40 15.97 11.69
N GLY A 334 18.94 15.78 10.46
CA GLY A 334 17.52 15.95 10.08
C GLY A 334 16.54 14.98 10.74
N ILE A 335 17.02 13.85 11.29
CA ILE A 335 16.17 12.87 12.00
C ILE A 335 16.16 13.04 13.52
N GLN A 336 16.98 13.94 14.08
CA GLN A 336 16.97 14.18 15.52
C GLN A 336 15.61 14.74 15.96
N GLY A 337 15.15 14.32 17.14
CA GLY A 337 13.82 14.67 17.66
C GLY A 337 12.64 13.94 17.00
N GLN A 338 12.85 13.15 15.94
CA GLN A 338 11.78 12.35 15.34
C GLN A 338 11.43 11.14 16.21
N ARG A 339 10.13 10.91 16.44
CA ARG A 339 9.62 9.66 16.99
C ARG A 339 9.04 8.81 15.87
N PHE A 340 9.34 7.50 15.90
CA PHE A 340 8.82 6.58 14.90
C PHE A 340 7.30 6.47 15.03
N SER A 341 6.56 6.74 13.94
CA SER A 341 5.09 6.79 13.94
C SER A 341 4.42 5.64 13.20
N ARG A 342 5.19 4.90 12.38
CA ARG A 342 4.65 3.77 11.62
C ARG A 342 4.43 2.59 12.55
N HIS A 343 3.43 1.76 12.24
CA HIS A 343 3.24 0.50 12.94
C HIS A 343 4.26 -0.53 12.48
N VAL A 344 4.75 -1.34 13.42
CA VAL A 344 5.61 -2.49 13.16
C VAL A 344 4.93 -3.74 13.68
N PRO A 345 4.62 -4.72 12.80
CA PRO A 345 3.94 -5.95 13.19
C PRO A 345 4.67 -6.72 14.29
N ALA A 346 3.93 -7.45 15.13
CA ALA A 346 4.53 -8.28 16.18
C ALA A 346 5.39 -9.41 15.61
N ASN A 347 4.92 -10.07 14.56
CA ASN A 347 5.67 -11.12 13.88
C ASN A 347 6.40 -10.57 12.64
N ILE A 348 7.73 -10.70 12.63
CA ILE A 348 8.56 -10.31 11.48
C ILE A 348 8.31 -11.19 10.25
N ASP A 349 7.90 -12.45 10.42
CA ASP A 349 7.67 -13.37 9.29
C ASP A 349 6.59 -12.84 8.34
N VAL A 350 5.64 -12.05 8.86
CA VAL A 350 4.62 -11.37 8.06
C VAL A 350 5.26 -10.33 7.13
N LEU A 351 6.25 -9.59 7.61
CA LEU A 351 7.02 -8.64 6.81
C LEU A 351 7.91 -9.38 5.80
N LEU A 352 8.63 -10.43 6.24
CA LEU A 352 9.52 -11.20 5.37
C LEU A 352 8.76 -11.89 4.25
N SER A 353 7.63 -12.54 4.55
CA SER A 353 6.80 -13.22 3.54
C SER A 353 6.10 -12.22 2.61
N GLY A 354 5.57 -11.14 3.15
CA GLY A 354 4.71 -10.23 2.41
C GLY A 354 5.42 -9.10 1.65
N LEU A 355 6.65 -8.74 2.02
CA LEU A 355 7.47 -7.76 1.28
C LEU A 355 8.53 -8.39 0.38
N ARG A 356 8.71 -9.72 0.46
CA ARG A 356 9.54 -10.44 -0.51
C ARG A 356 8.91 -10.32 -1.90
N PRO A 357 9.72 -10.11 -2.95
CA PRO A 357 9.25 -10.25 -4.32
C PRO A 357 8.54 -11.59 -4.51
N LEU A 358 7.50 -11.60 -5.35
CA LEU A 358 6.85 -12.83 -5.84
C LEU A 358 7.93 -13.87 -6.14
N GLN A 359 7.90 -15.01 -5.44
CA GLN A 359 8.89 -16.10 -5.62
C GLN A 359 8.64 -16.91 -6.91
N LEU A 360 7.94 -16.29 -7.86
CA LEU A 360 7.65 -16.81 -9.19
C LEU A 360 8.47 -16.01 -10.21
N LYS A 361 8.88 -16.67 -11.29
CA LYS A 361 9.59 -16.02 -12.39
C LYS A 361 9.33 -16.73 -13.70
N GLY A 362 9.43 -16.00 -14.79
CA GLY A 362 9.33 -16.60 -16.13
C GLY A 362 7.89 -16.92 -16.51
N TYR A 363 7.71 -17.95 -17.31
CA TYR A 363 6.40 -18.33 -17.83
C TYR A 363 5.52 -18.98 -16.76
N LEU A 364 4.27 -18.52 -16.68
CA LEU A 364 3.18 -19.11 -15.91
C LEU A 364 2.01 -19.44 -16.84
N ARG A 365 1.24 -20.48 -16.50
CA ARG A 365 -0.05 -20.75 -17.18
C ARG A 365 -0.99 -19.57 -16.95
N PRO A 366 -1.95 -19.29 -17.86
CA PRO A 366 -2.83 -18.12 -17.73
C PRO A 366 -3.51 -18.00 -16.37
N ASP A 367 -4.05 -19.11 -15.84
CA ASP A 367 -4.72 -19.12 -14.54
C ASP A 367 -3.73 -18.79 -13.39
N ASP A 368 -2.55 -19.43 -13.40
CA ASP A 368 -1.49 -19.18 -12.41
C ASP A 368 -0.98 -17.73 -12.47
N PHE A 369 -0.88 -17.16 -13.68
CA PHE A 369 -0.51 -15.76 -13.90
C PHE A 369 -1.55 -14.82 -13.30
N THR A 370 -2.84 -15.04 -13.59
CA THR A 370 -3.92 -14.20 -13.05
C THR A 370 -3.97 -14.27 -11.53
N ALA A 371 -3.83 -15.46 -10.94
CA ALA A 371 -3.79 -15.64 -9.50
C ALA A 371 -2.57 -14.95 -8.85
N ALA A 372 -1.39 -15.06 -9.47
CA ALA A 372 -0.17 -14.43 -8.96
C ALA A 372 -0.25 -12.90 -8.97
N VAL A 373 -0.73 -12.31 -10.08
CA VAL A 373 -0.89 -10.86 -10.18
C VAL A 373 -2.00 -10.38 -9.22
N HIS A 374 -3.13 -11.07 -9.14
CA HIS A 374 -4.20 -10.73 -8.20
C HIS A 374 -3.72 -10.75 -6.74
N SER A 375 -2.98 -11.79 -6.34
CA SER A 375 -2.40 -11.89 -5.00
C SER A 375 -1.44 -10.75 -4.69
N LEU A 376 -0.68 -10.26 -5.68
CA LEU A 376 0.18 -9.10 -5.49
C LEU A 376 -0.64 -7.80 -5.38
N MET A 377 -1.69 -7.65 -6.18
CA MET A 377 -2.56 -6.46 -6.17
C MET A 377 -3.27 -6.28 -4.83
N ASP A 378 -3.68 -7.38 -4.20
CA ASP A 378 -4.34 -7.41 -2.88
C ASP A 378 -3.37 -7.23 -1.70
N ASN A 379 -2.06 -7.21 -1.97
CA ASN A 379 -1.06 -7.08 -0.91
C ASN A 379 -1.03 -5.65 -0.35
N THR A 380 -1.60 -5.48 0.85
CA THR A 380 -1.69 -4.19 1.55
C THR A 380 -0.35 -3.69 2.12
N LEU A 381 0.71 -4.50 2.08
CA LEU A 381 2.07 -4.10 2.53
C LEU A 381 2.80 -3.26 1.48
N LEU A 382 2.44 -3.50 0.23
CA LEU A 382 2.90 -2.69 -0.89
C LEU A 382 2.04 -1.42 -0.95
N PRO A 383 2.53 -0.32 -1.54
CA PRO A 383 1.74 0.89 -1.65
C PRO A 383 0.56 0.57 -2.57
N GLU A 384 -0.51 1.33 -2.45
CA GLU A 384 -1.67 1.12 -3.31
C GLU A 384 -1.36 1.38 -4.78
N ASP A 385 -0.39 2.25 -5.08
CA ASP A 385 0.08 2.51 -6.44
C ASP A 385 1.54 2.09 -6.64
N GLY A 386 1.83 1.52 -7.82
CA GLY A 386 3.19 1.23 -8.26
C GLY A 386 3.70 -0.15 -7.84
N LYS A 387 2.79 -1.12 -7.68
CA LYS A 387 3.17 -2.53 -7.44
C LYS A 387 3.88 -3.16 -8.65
N GLY A 388 3.67 -2.63 -9.84
CA GLY A 388 4.40 -2.99 -11.05
C GLY A 388 3.76 -2.45 -12.32
N VAL A 389 4.27 -2.89 -13.46
CA VAL A 389 3.71 -2.57 -14.78
C VAL A 389 3.34 -3.87 -15.48
N MET A 390 2.14 -3.91 -16.05
CA MET A 390 1.69 -4.97 -16.93
C MET A 390 1.71 -4.51 -18.38
N VAL A 391 2.26 -5.33 -19.28
CA VAL A 391 2.30 -5.04 -20.72
C VAL A 391 1.85 -6.25 -21.52
N ALA A 392 0.94 -6.04 -22.47
CA ALA A 392 0.58 -7.02 -23.48
C ALA A 392 1.24 -6.65 -24.80
N LEU A 393 2.12 -7.51 -25.30
CA LEU A 393 2.86 -7.36 -26.54
C LEU A 393 2.22 -8.22 -27.63
N ARG A 394 1.93 -7.63 -28.79
CA ARG A 394 1.46 -8.33 -29.98
C ARG A 394 2.66 -8.68 -30.85
N PRO A 395 2.96 -9.97 -31.09
CA PRO A 395 4.05 -10.39 -31.97
C PRO A 395 3.90 -9.84 -33.39
N ALA A 396 5.03 -9.62 -34.06
CA ALA A 396 5.06 -9.24 -35.47
C ALA A 396 4.42 -10.32 -36.37
N PRO A 397 3.85 -9.96 -37.54
CA PRO A 397 3.31 -10.93 -38.49
C PRO A 397 4.35 -12.01 -38.85
N GLY A 398 3.96 -13.28 -38.72
CA GLY A 398 4.86 -14.42 -38.94
C GLY A 398 5.53 -14.98 -37.67
N LEU A 399 5.43 -14.28 -36.54
CA LEU A 399 5.88 -14.78 -35.23
C LEU A 399 4.68 -15.14 -34.36
N ARG A 400 4.62 -16.37 -33.85
CA ARG A 400 3.60 -16.77 -32.86
C ARG A 400 3.97 -16.29 -31.46
N ALA A 401 2.99 -16.04 -30.61
CA ALA A 401 3.23 -15.56 -29.23
C ALA A 401 4.04 -16.56 -28.41
N GLU A 402 3.80 -17.86 -28.61
CA GLU A 402 4.56 -18.95 -27.98
C GLU A 402 6.02 -18.96 -28.45
N GLN A 403 6.31 -18.53 -29.67
CA GLN A 403 7.68 -18.37 -30.17
C GLN A 403 8.31 -17.11 -29.61
N ALA A 404 7.56 -16.00 -29.55
CA ALA A 404 8.03 -14.74 -28.96
C ALA A 404 8.41 -14.89 -27.48
N MET A 405 7.76 -15.80 -26.76
CA MET A 405 8.12 -16.18 -25.39
C MET A 405 9.59 -16.63 -25.27
N THR A 406 10.11 -17.37 -26.27
CA THR A 406 11.50 -17.87 -26.24
C THR A 406 12.55 -16.75 -26.36
N LEU A 407 12.14 -15.58 -26.86
CA LEU A 407 12.95 -14.38 -26.95
C LEU A 407 13.07 -13.64 -25.60
N CYS A 408 12.26 -14.00 -24.61
CA CYS A 408 12.21 -13.33 -23.31
C CYS A 408 13.03 -14.08 -22.25
N GLN A 409 13.89 -13.37 -21.52
CA GLN A 409 14.68 -13.87 -20.41
C GLN A 409 14.34 -13.13 -19.11
N LEU A 410 13.34 -13.61 -18.38
CA LEU A 410 13.02 -13.08 -17.04
C LEU A 410 13.93 -13.72 -16.00
N ARG A 411 14.98 -12.99 -15.62
CA ARG A 411 15.97 -13.47 -14.64
C ARG A 411 15.60 -13.11 -13.20
N ARG A 412 14.75 -12.10 -13.00
CA ARG A 412 14.37 -11.59 -11.68
C ARG A 412 13.12 -12.29 -11.16
N PHE A 413 13.14 -12.64 -9.87
CA PHE A 413 11.93 -13.07 -9.18
C PHE A 413 10.94 -11.90 -9.08
N GLY A 414 9.68 -12.19 -9.38
CA GLY A 414 8.58 -11.25 -9.47
C GLY A 414 8.26 -10.78 -10.89
N ASP A 415 9.16 -11.02 -11.85
CA ASP A 415 8.86 -10.79 -13.26
C ASP A 415 8.31 -12.08 -13.87
N VAL A 416 7.05 -12.04 -14.30
CA VAL A 416 6.32 -13.20 -14.82
C VAL A 416 5.71 -12.89 -16.19
N MET A 417 5.51 -13.93 -17.00
CA MET A 417 4.88 -13.81 -18.30
C MET A 417 3.85 -14.92 -18.54
N THR A 418 2.89 -14.67 -19.43
CA THR A 418 1.98 -15.68 -19.95
C THR A 418 1.61 -15.39 -21.41
N VAL A 419 0.96 -16.35 -22.06
CA VAL A 419 0.43 -16.18 -23.42
C VAL A 419 -1.09 -16.26 -23.36
N ALA A 420 -1.77 -15.22 -23.83
CA ALA A 420 -3.23 -15.18 -23.88
C ALA A 420 -3.67 -14.51 -25.19
N GLN A 421 -4.62 -15.12 -25.89
CA GLN A 421 -5.24 -14.58 -27.11
C GLN A 421 -4.22 -14.15 -28.18
N GLY A 422 -3.14 -14.92 -28.37
CA GLY A 422 -2.08 -14.62 -29.33
C GLY A 422 -1.21 -13.41 -28.96
N ARG A 423 -1.25 -12.95 -27.71
CA ARG A 423 -0.37 -11.91 -27.17
C ARG A 423 0.52 -12.48 -26.07
N LEU A 424 1.71 -11.90 -25.95
CA LEU A 424 2.62 -12.15 -24.85
C LEU A 424 2.35 -11.12 -23.76
N LEU A 425 1.90 -11.56 -22.59
CA LEU A 425 1.66 -10.69 -21.44
C LEU A 425 2.83 -10.81 -20.46
N LEU A 426 3.30 -9.67 -19.98
CA LEU A 426 4.38 -9.54 -19.01
C LEU A 426 3.87 -8.72 -17.83
N PHE A 427 4.19 -9.16 -16.61
CA PHE A 427 4.05 -8.36 -15.41
C PHE A 427 5.44 -8.18 -14.79
N LEU A 428 5.85 -6.92 -14.65
CA LEU A 428 7.16 -6.53 -14.11
C LEU A 428 6.96 -5.92 -12.72
N SER A 429 7.35 -6.67 -11.69
CA SER A 429 7.15 -6.27 -10.30
C SER A 429 8.08 -5.11 -9.93
N THR A 430 7.57 -4.11 -9.20
CA THR A 430 8.33 -2.90 -8.79
C THR A 430 8.95 -2.09 -9.94
N CYS A 431 8.54 -2.34 -11.19
CA CYS A 431 8.93 -1.55 -12.34
C CYS A 431 8.10 -0.25 -12.39
N ARG A 432 8.75 0.88 -12.70
CA ARG A 432 8.06 2.13 -12.99
C ARG A 432 7.80 2.23 -14.49
N ILE A 433 6.75 2.94 -14.86
CA ILE A 433 6.40 3.16 -16.28
C ILE A 433 7.56 3.77 -17.10
N ASN A 434 8.32 4.68 -16.50
CA ASN A 434 9.47 5.32 -17.17
C ASN A 434 10.63 4.35 -17.45
N ASP A 435 10.71 3.27 -16.69
CA ASP A 435 11.77 2.26 -16.81
C ASP A 435 11.33 1.06 -17.68
N LEU A 436 10.08 1.04 -18.17
CA LEU A 436 9.52 -0.07 -18.94
C LEU A 436 10.34 -0.38 -20.19
N ASP A 437 10.66 0.63 -21.00
CA ASP A 437 11.43 0.45 -22.24
C ASP A 437 12.84 -0.07 -21.95
N THR A 438 13.47 0.44 -20.89
CA THR A 438 14.76 -0.04 -20.39
C THR A 438 14.65 -1.49 -19.94
N ALA A 439 13.61 -1.86 -19.19
CA ALA A 439 13.39 -3.23 -18.73
C ALA A 439 13.19 -4.19 -19.91
N LEU A 440 12.35 -3.84 -20.89
CA LEU A 440 12.09 -4.65 -22.07
C LEU A 440 13.36 -4.93 -22.89
N ARG A 441 14.26 -3.94 -23.03
CA ARG A 441 15.56 -4.13 -23.69
C ARG A 441 16.47 -5.15 -23.01
N HIS A 442 16.40 -5.28 -21.68
CA HIS A 442 17.18 -6.26 -20.94
C HIS A 442 16.52 -7.65 -20.91
N ILE A 443 15.19 -7.68 -21.00
CA ILE A 443 14.40 -8.91 -20.98
C ILE A 443 14.43 -9.60 -22.35
N LEU A 444 14.34 -8.84 -23.43
CA LEU A 444 14.26 -9.37 -24.79
C LEU A 444 15.65 -9.53 -25.40
N ARG A 445 15.86 -10.66 -26.09
CA ARG A 445 17.10 -10.92 -26.85
C ARG A 445 17.20 -10.10 -28.14
N LEU A 446 16.08 -9.59 -28.63
CA LEU A 446 15.97 -8.78 -29.84
C LEU A 446 15.36 -7.42 -29.48
N PRO A 447 15.64 -6.37 -30.27
CA PRO A 447 14.92 -5.11 -30.15
C PRO A 447 13.41 -5.32 -30.16
N VAL A 448 12.71 -4.61 -29.27
CA VAL A 448 11.26 -4.77 -29.08
C VAL A 448 10.51 -4.52 -30.39
N GLU A 449 11.02 -3.58 -31.20
CA GLU A 449 10.41 -3.14 -32.46
C GLU A 449 10.54 -4.18 -33.58
N GLU A 450 11.49 -5.12 -33.47
CA GLU A 450 11.65 -6.20 -34.44
C GLU A 450 10.74 -7.39 -34.13
N ALA A 451 10.51 -7.67 -32.84
CA ALA A 451 9.75 -8.83 -32.41
C ALA A 451 8.24 -8.57 -32.26
N PHE A 452 7.83 -7.32 -32.05
CA PHE A 452 6.45 -6.97 -31.70
C PHE A 452 5.93 -5.76 -32.49
N SER A 453 4.66 -5.81 -32.91
CA SER A 453 4.04 -4.74 -33.68
C SER A 453 3.36 -3.68 -32.79
N ASN A 454 2.64 -4.14 -31.76
CA ASN A 454 1.80 -3.31 -30.91
C ASN A 454 2.01 -3.66 -29.44
N ARG A 455 1.80 -2.69 -28.55
CA ARG A 455 1.76 -2.90 -27.10
C ARG A 455 0.54 -2.25 -26.47
N VAL A 456 0.07 -2.84 -25.38
CA VAL A 456 -0.87 -2.23 -24.44
C VAL A 456 -0.20 -2.23 -23.06
N VAL A 457 -0.24 -1.11 -22.35
CA VAL A 457 0.43 -0.96 -21.06
C VAL A 457 -0.57 -0.54 -20.00
N TRP A 458 -0.58 -1.25 -18.88
CA TRP A 458 -1.33 -0.90 -17.67
C TRP A 458 -0.33 -0.71 -16.51
N TYR A 459 -0.36 0.46 -15.89
CA TYR A 459 0.56 0.84 -14.81
C TYR A 459 -0.17 1.29 -13.54
N GLN A 460 -1.48 1.51 -13.60
CA GLN A 460 -2.31 1.75 -12.42
C GLN A 460 -2.85 0.41 -11.91
N ASP A 461 -2.75 0.16 -10.61
CA ASP A 461 -3.20 -1.08 -9.98
C ASP A 461 -4.69 -1.37 -10.23
N VAL A 462 -5.52 -0.33 -10.36
CA VAL A 462 -6.95 -0.46 -10.69
C VAL A 462 -7.16 -0.99 -12.11
N ASP A 463 -6.37 -0.49 -13.07
CA ASP A 463 -6.44 -0.93 -14.47
C ASP A 463 -5.94 -2.36 -14.62
N ILE A 464 -4.83 -2.69 -13.96
CA ILE A 464 -4.26 -4.05 -13.92
C ILE A 464 -5.30 -5.03 -13.36
N ASN A 465 -5.93 -4.72 -12.23
CA ASN A 465 -7.00 -5.55 -11.66
C ASN A 465 -8.20 -5.73 -12.59
N SER A 466 -8.62 -4.66 -13.27
CA SER A 466 -9.72 -4.74 -14.23
C SER A 466 -9.40 -5.69 -15.38
N GLU A 467 -8.14 -5.67 -15.84
CA GLU A 467 -7.67 -6.51 -16.94
C GLU A 467 -7.50 -7.97 -16.51
N ILE A 468 -6.94 -8.23 -15.33
CA ILE A 468 -6.85 -9.58 -14.77
C ILE A 468 -8.24 -10.22 -14.62
N LYS A 469 -9.24 -9.45 -14.16
CA LYS A 469 -10.64 -9.91 -14.09
C LYS A 469 -11.22 -10.21 -15.47
N ARG A 470 -10.93 -9.38 -16.49
CA ARG A 470 -11.34 -9.64 -17.88
C ARG A 470 -10.71 -10.91 -18.45
N MET A 471 -9.40 -11.10 -18.21
CA MET A 471 -8.67 -12.30 -18.63
C MET A 471 -9.24 -13.57 -18.01
N ALA A 472 -9.54 -13.55 -16.70
CA ALA A 472 -10.16 -14.67 -16.01
C ALA A 472 -11.56 -15.02 -16.56
N GLN A 473 -12.25 -14.06 -17.18
CA GLN A 473 -13.55 -14.24 -17.85
C GLN A 473 -13.41 -14.59 -19.34
N GLY A 474 -12.19 -14.73 -19.87
CA GLY A 474 -11.93 -15.04 -21.28
C GLY A 474 -12.21 -13.89 -22.25
N ILE A 475 -12.38 -12.66 -21.75
CA ILE A 475 -12.73 -11.48 -22.56
C ILE A 475 -11.46 -10.84 -23.13
N ALA A 476 -11.48 -10.40 -24.38
CA ALA A 476 -10.35 -9.74 -25.03
C ALA A 476 -10.21 -8.26 -24.67
N ALA A 477 -8.96 -7.79 -24.58
CA ALA A 477 -8.66 -6.38 -24.34
C ALA A 477 -9.19 -5.49 -25.49
N PRO A 478 -9.75 -4.30 -25.19
CA PRO A 478 -10.30 -3.41 -26.21
C PRO A 478 -9.21 -2.84 -27.13
N ALA A 479 -9.42 -2.94 -28.45
CA ALA A 479 -8.47 -2.49 -29.48
C ALA A 479 -8.08 -0.99 -29.39
N ARG A 480 -8.88 -0.16 -28.71
CA ARG A 480 -8.61 1.28 -28.52
C ARG A 480 -7.41 1.58 -27.62
N GLN A 481 -6.86 0.61 -26.89
CA GLN A 481 -5.70 0.80 -26.01
C GLN A 481 -4.37 0.40 -26.68
N GLU A 482 -4.39 -0.04 -27.94
CA GLU A 482 -3.19 -0.45 -28.66
C GLU A 482 -2.35 0.74 -29.11
N MET A 483 -1.10 0.77 -28.67
CA MET A 483 -0.09 1.69 -29.16
C MET A 483 0.81 0.94 -30.15
N PRO A 484 1.03 1.47 -31.37
CA PRO A 484 2.03 0.91 -32.28
C PRO A 484 3.42 1.04 -31.66
N ILE A 485 4.22 -0.02 -31.79
CA ILE A 485 5.64 0.02 -31.44
C ILE A 485 6.34 0.61 -32.65
N VAL A 486 6.59 1.92 -32.59
CA VAL A 486 7.32 2.62 -33.65
C VAL A 486 8.80 2.38 -33.36
N ALA A 487 9.53 1.83 -34.33
CA ALA A 487 10.99 1.89 -34.32
C ALA A 487 11.35 3.35 -34.06
N GLY A 488 11.97 3.63 -32.91
CA GLY A 488 12.46 4.97 -32.65
C GLY A 488 13.21 5.37 -33.90
N ALA A 489 12.76 6.44 -34.57
CA ALA A 489 13.64 7.10 -35.51
C ALA A 489 14.89 7.29 -34.68
N ALA A 490 15.96 6.54 -35.01
CA ALA A 490 17.28 6.86 -34.54
C ALA A 490 17.31 8.36 -34.69
N ALA A 491 17.35 9.10 -33.57
CA ALA A 491 17.51 10.53 -33.63
C ALA A 491 18.64 10.65 -34.63
N LYS A 492 18.35 11.21 -35.82
CA LYS A 492 19.39 11.51 -36.78
C LYS A 492 20.31 12.34 -35.93
N SER A 493 21.41 11.73 -35.50
CA SER A 493 22.50 12.42 -34.87
C SER A 493 22.78 13.50 -35.89
N ALA A 494 22.35 14.73 -35.58
CA ALA A 494 22.75 15.89 -36.34
C ALA A 494 24.27 15.75 -36.41
N ASP A 495 24.79 15.56 -37.63
CA ASP A 495 26.18 15.27 -37.97
C ASP A 495 27.12 15.38 -36.77
N ALA A 496 27.26 14.29 -36.01
CA ALA A 496 28.44 14.14 -35.20
C ALA A 496 29.54 13.81 -36.20
N ALA A 497 30.27 14.83 -36.62
CA ALA A 497 31.50 14.68 -37.39
C ALA A 497 32.32 13.52 -36.78
N PRO A 498 32.89 12.63 -37.62
CA PRO A 498 33.61 11.48 -37.13
C PRO A 498 34.67 11.95 -36.12
N PRO A 499 34.84 11.27 -34.98
CA PRO A 499 35.80 11.69 -33.97
C PRO A 499 37.17 11.84 -34.64
N GLU A 500 37.72 13.04 -34.60
CA GLU A 500 39.06 13.30 -35.13
C GLU A 500 40.03 12.30 -34.50
N ARG A 501 40.50 11.35 -35.31
CA ARG A 501 41.60 10.48 -34.94
C ARG A 501 42.80 11.38 -34.70
N ARG A 502 43.18 11.54 -33.43
CA ARG A 502 44.44 12.19 -33.05
C ARG A 502 45.58 11.48 -33.77
N ARG A 503 46.18 12.17 -34.74
CA ARG A 503 47.40 11.71 -35.41
C ARG A 503 48.58 12.09 -34.52
N PRO A 504 49.51 11.17 -34.22
CA PRO A 504 50.73 11.51 -33.52
C PRO A 504 51.54 12.52 -34.34
N VAL A 505 51.89 13.63 -33.72
CA VAL A 505 52.80 14.64 -34.29
C VAL A 505 54.20 14.34 -33.78
N ALA A 506 55.15 14.17 -34.68
CA ALA A 506 56.55 14.03 -34.31
C ALA A 506 57.05 15.39 -33.79
N ILE A 507 57.38 15.44 -32.50
CA ILE A 507 58.01 16.60 -31.87
C ILE A 507 59.53 16.40 -31.99
N THR A 508 60.19 17.23 -32.77
CA THR A 508 61.65 17.27 -32.82
C THR A 508 62.15 18.08 -31.62
N LEU A 509 62.70 17.40 -30.62
CA LEU A 509 63.36 18.07 -29.51
C LEU A 509 64.66 18.70 -30.04
N SER A 510 64.67 20.03 -30.16
CA SER A 510 65.92 20.75 -30.43
C SER A 510 66.79 20.66 -29.19
N ALA A 511 67.88 19.89 -29.29
CA ALA A 511 68.91 19.87 -28.27
C ALA A 511 69.44 21.29 -28.09
N ALA A 512 69.26 21.85 -26.89
CA ALA A 512 69.92 23.06 -26.48
C ALA A 512 71.43 22.80 -26.58
N GLN A 513 72.09 23.51 -27.51
CA GLN A 513 73.54 23.56 -27.58
C GLN A 513 74.05 24.19 -26.28
N GLU A 514 74.72 23.38 -25.46
CA GLU A 514 75.64 23.87 -24.45
C GLU A 514 76.69 24.75 -25.15
N LYS A 515 76.70 26.04 -24.81
CA LYS A 515 77.84 26.91 -25.12
C LYS A 515 78.88 26.73 -24.03
N PRO A 516 80.13 26.37 -24.36
CA PRO A 516 81.21 26.27 -23.38
C PRO A 516 81.86 27.64 -23.15
N ALA A 517 82.00 28.00 -21.88
CA ALA A 517 83.15 28.60 -21.19
C ALA A 517 82.65 29.39 -19.97
#